data_AF-A0A0S8HHQ1-F1
#
_entry.id   AF-A0A0S8HHQ1-F1
#
_cell.length_a   1.000
_cell.length_b   1.000
_cell.length_c   1.000
_cell.angle_alpha   90.00
_cell.angle_beta   90.00
_cell.angle_gamma   90.00
#
_symmetry.space_group_name_H-M   'P 1'
#
loop_
_entity.id
_entity.type
_entity.pdbx_description
1 polymer ?
#
loop_
_entity_poly.entity_id
_entity_poly.type
_entity_poly.pdbx_seq_one_letter_code
_entity_poly.pdbx_strand_id
1 'polypeptide(L)'
;MKLKTFIRHEPLLLLAILIIPFIITSCDKNDGDEPDPLVGTYVFSGATFGESVDIVVQDYLVTFSSGSDASIFVSEGLLGAAPCDDSTNAAIEFRENGTSYYVCLTETNESQMGTWVISSDRTTFTLNISNPRTLALEIINVIITETSISGSVENFPLPIDTAYPLGEVLPSGINFQTGKVNVTFTRVP
;
A
#
# COMPACT_ATOMS: atom_id res chain seq x y z
N MET A 1 -54.07 -82.02 -31.02
CA MET A 1 -53.81 -80.58 -30.89
C MET A 1 -53.28 -80.29 -29.48
N LYS A 2 -51.95 -80.25 -29.31
CA LYS A 2 -51.24 -79.69 -28.14
C LYS A 2 -49.86 -79.25 -28.63
N LEU A 3 -49.63 -77.94 -28.58
CA LEU A 3 -48.42 -77.23 -28.99
C LEU A 3 -47.28 -77.58 -28.01
N LYS A 4 -46.10 -77.97 -28.51
CA LYS A 4 -44.88 -78.10 -27.69
C LYS A 4 -43.86 -77.06 -28.13
N THR A 5 -43.53 -76.21 -27.16
CA THR A 5 -42.68 -75.04 -27.20
C THR A 5 -41.21 -75.39 -27.47
N PHE A 6 -40.58 -74.59 -28.34
CA PHE A 6 -39.16 -74.60 -28.69
C PHE A 6 -38.37 -73.82 -27.63
N ILE A 7 -37.30 -74.40 -27.06
CA ILE A 7 -36.36 -73.68 -26.19
C ILE A 7 -34.99 -73.73 -26.88
N ARG A 8 -34.49 -72.56 -27.27
CA ARG A 8 -33.18 -72.34 -27.91
C ARG A 8 -32.20 -71.89 -26.82
N HIS A 9 -31.06 -72.56 -26.70
CA HIS A 9 -29.96 -72.16 -25.83
C HIS A 9 -29.05 -71.16 -26.56
N GLU A 10 -28.78 -70.01 -25.94
CA GLU A 10 -27.70 -69.10 -26.33
C GLU A 10 -26.67 -68.98 -25.21
N PRO A 11 -25.38 -68.78 -25.56
CA PRO A 11 -24.25 -68.95 -24.64
C PRO A 11 -23.98 -67.72 -23.77
N LEU A 12 -23.50 -68.03 -22.57
CA LEU A 12 -23.04 -67.17 -21.49
C LEU A 12 -22.02 -66.12 -21.97
N LEU A 13 -22.37 -64.84 -21.91
CA LEU A 13 -21.50 -63.71 -22.21
C LEU A 13 -20.70 -63.34 -20.94
N LEU A 14 -19.41 -63.67 -20.96
CA LEU A 14 -18.46 -63.41 -19.87
C LEU A 14 -18.14 -61.90 -19.81
N LEU A 15 -18.65 -61.22 -18.78
CA LEU A 15 -18.39 -59.82 -18.50
C LEU A 15 -17.01 -59.68 -17.84
N ALA A 16 -16.00 -59.26 -18.59
CA ALA A 16 -14.69 -58.89 -18.05
C ALA A 16 -14.78 -57.50 -17.40
N ILE A 17 -14.68 -57.45 -16.07
CA ILE A 17 -14.61 -56.22 -15.28
C ILE A 17 -13.20 -55.65 -15.41
N LEU A 18 -13.06 -54.58 -16.21
CA LEU A 18 -11.85 -53.78 -16.35
C LEU A 18 -11.76 -52.83 -15.14
N ILE A 19 -10.94 -53.18 -14.15
CA ILE A 19 -10.65 -52.33 -12.99
C ILE A 19 -9.66 -51.25 -13.45
N ILE A 20 -10.14 -50.04 -13.71
CA ILE A 20 -9.30 -48.87 -13.98
C ILE A 20 -8.74 -48.40 -12.63
N PRO A 21 -7.42 -48.41 -12.40
CA PRO A 21 -6.84 -47.79 -11.21
C PRO A 21 -7.05 -46.28 -11.31
N PHE A 22 -7.91 -45.76 -10.44
CA PHE A 22 -8.08 -44.33 -10.22
C PHE A 22 -6.79 -43.82 -9.57
N ILE A 23 -5.91 -43.23 -10.39
CA ILE A 23 -4.76 -42.48 -9.91
C ILE A 23 -5.32 -41.22 -9.26
N ILE A 24 -5.49 -41.27 -7.94
CA ILE A 24 -5.67 -40.09 -7.10
C ILE A 24 -4.38 -39.29 -7.19
N THR A 25 -4.32 -38.39 -8.18
CA THR A 25 -3.39 -37.27 -8.17
C THR A 25 -3.74 -36.44 -6.95
N SER A 26 -2.93 -36.58 -5.90
CA SER A 26 -2.92 -35.64 -4.80
C SER A 26 -2.49 -34.30 -5.39
N CYS A 27 -3.45 -33.43 -5.66
CA CYS A 27 -3.15 -32.04 -5.94
C CYS A 27 -2.51 -31.46 -4.68
N ASP A 28 -1.18 -31.43 -4.66
CA ASP A 28 -0.42 -30.56 -3.78
C ASP A 28 -0.84 -29.14 -4.16
N LYS A 29 -1.76 -28.58 -3.38
CA LYS A 29 -2.03 -27.15 -3.42
C LYS A 29 -0.81 -26.50 -2.80
N ASN A 30 0.15 -26.21 -3.67
CA ASN A 30 1.19 -25.25 -3.40
C ASN A 30 0.47 -23.89 -3.34
N ASP A 31 -0.19 -23.62 -2.22
CA ASP A 31 -0.70 -22.31 -1.84
C ASP A 31 0.54 -21.44 -1.66
N GLY A 32 1.09 -20.94 -2.77
CA GLY A 32 2.12 -19.90 -2.71
C GLY A 32 1.50 -18.74 -1.95
N ASP A 33 2.18 -18.28 -0.90
CA ASP A 33 1.72 -17.18 -0.06
C ASP A 33 1.28 -16.01 -0.97
N GLU A 34 0.00 -15.65 -0.90
CA GLU A 34 -0.54 -14.52 -1.64
C GLU A 34 0.22 -13.26 -1.17
N PRO A 35 0.79 -12.46 -2.08
CA PRO A 35 1.55 -11.28 -1.69
C PRO A 35 0.67 -10.34 -0.85
N ASP A 36 1.23 -9.76 0.22
CA ASP A 36 0.49 -8.84 1.09
C ASP A 36 -0.16 -7.74 0.22
N PRO A 37 -1.45 -7.41 0.42
CA PRO A 37 -2.14 -6.43 -0.43
C PRO A 37 -1.58 -5.01 -0.36
N LEU A 38 -0.65 -4.74 0.56
CA LEU A 38 0.14 -3.49 0.60
C LEU A 38 1.33 -3.48 -0.38
N VAL A 39 1.75 -4.64 -0.89
CA VAL A 39 2.86 -4.72 -1.84
C VAL A 39 2.45 -4.11 -3.17
N GLY A 40 3.28 -3.21 -3.68
CA GLY A 40 3.06 -2.54 -4.97
C GLY A 40 3.44 -1.07 -4.94
N THR A 41 3.12 -0.38 -6.04
CA THR A 41 3.46 1.02 -6.25
C THR A 41 2.25 1.91 -5.99
N TYR A 42 2.46 2.99 -5.27
CA TYR A 42 1.40 3.92 -4.84
C TYR A 42 1.80 5.36 -5.10
N VAL A 43 0.85 6.13 -5.62
CA VAL A 43 0.96 7.59 -5.75
C VAL A 43 0.25 8.26 -4.57
N PHE A 44 0.86 9.32 -4.05
CA PHE A 44 0.18 10.21 -3.11
C PHE A 44 -0.99 10.88 -3.84
N SER A 45 -2.21 10.73 -3.31
CA SER A 45 -3.44 11.18 -3.97
C SER A 45 -4.09 12.39 -3.29
N GLY A 46 -3.75 12.64 -2.03
CA GLY A 46 -4.21 13.82 -1.32
C GLY A 46 -4.06 13.69 0.19
N ALA A 47 -4.15 14.84 0.85
CA ALA A 47 -4.22 14.92 2.30
C ALA A 47 -5.12 16.05 2.77
N THR A 48 -5.70 15.90 3.96
CA THR A 48 -6.41 16.97 4.66
C THR A 48 -5.89 17.12 6.08
N PHE A 49 -5.92 18.34 6.61
CA PHE A 49 -5.64 18.55 8.03
C PHE A 49 -6.76 17.92 8.88
N GLY A 50 -6.38 17.17 9.91
CA GLY A 50 -7.31 16.59 10.89
C GLY A 50 -7.59 17.52 12.07
N GLU A 51 -6.90 18.65 12.14
CA GLU A 51 -7.06 19.72 13.14
C GLU A 51 -6.70 21.07 12.53
N SER A 52 -6.87 22.16 13.29
CA SER A 52 -6.40 23.47 12.82
C SER A 52 -4.90 23.63 13.05
N VAL A 53 -4.17 24.13 12.05
CA VAL A 53 -2.72 24.35 12.11
C VAL A 53 -2.40 25.75 11.60
N ASP A 54 -1.49 26.44 12.31
CA ASP A 54 -0.98 27.74 11.91
C ASP A 54 0.38 27.59 11.22
N ILE A 55 0.53 28.13 10.02
CA ILE A 55 1.78 28.07 9.24
C ILE A 55 2.06 29.47 8.67
N VAL A 56 3.30 29.92 8.75
CA VAL A 56 3.75 31.13 8.05
C VAL A 56 3.99 30.78 6.59
N VAL A 57 3.23 31.43 5.71
CA VAL A 57 3.32 31.29 4.25
C VAL A 57 3.60 32.67 3.66
N GLN A 58 4.75 32.82 3.00
CA GLN A 58 5.17 34.09 2.40
C GLN A 58 5.12 35.27 3.40
N ASP A 59 5.65 35.07 4.60
CA ASP A 59 5.67 36.05 5.71
C ASP A 59 4.29 36.36 6.35
N TYR A 60 3.21 35.67 5.96
CA TYR A 60 1.90 35.80 6.58
C TYR A 60 1.53 34.56 7.39
N LEU A 61 1.07 34.75 8.63
CA LEU A 61 0.50 33.66 9.42
C LEU A 61 -0.85 33.25 8.82
N VAL A 62 -0.95 32.00 8.35
CA VAL A 62 -2.16 31.41 7.79
C VAL A 62 -2.63 30.29 8.70
N THR A 63 -3.89 30.36 9.13
CA THR A 63 -4.57 29.28 9.84
C THR A 63 -5.29 28.38 8.86
N PHE A 64 -4.85 27.14 8.74
CA PHE A 64 -5.54 26.08 8.01
C PHE A 64 -6.53 25.42 8.96
N SER A 65 -7.81 25.38 8.61
CA SER A 65 -8.83 24.73 9.46
C SER A 65 -8.83 23.22 9.25
N SER A 66 -9.25 22.47 10.27
CA SER A 66 -9.55 21.05 10.10
C SER A 66 -10.42 20.79 8.85
N GLY A 67 -10.05 19.77 8.09
CA GLY A 67 -10.67 19.38 6.83
C GLY A 67 -10.18 20.16 5.61
N SER A 68 -9.35 21.20 5.77
CA SER A 68 -8.75 21.88 4.62
C SER A 68 -7.64 21.04 3.99
N ASP A 69 -7.30 21.36 2.75
CA ASP A 69 -6.27 20.67 1.98
C ASP A 69 -4.89 20.82 2.64
N ALA A 70 -4.20 19.68 2.81
CA ALA A 70 -2.83 19.58 3.33
C ALA A 70 -1.86 19.00 2.29
N SER A 71 -2.34 18.80 1.05
CA SER A 71 -1.66 17.98 0.05
C SER A 71 -0.25 18.47 -0.26
N ILE A 72 -0.05 19.78 -0.42
CA ILE A 72 1.28 20.34 -0.73
C ILE A 72 2.30 20.05 0.37
N PHE A 73 1.93 20.23 1.64
CA PHE A 73 2.82 19.99 2.78
C PHE A 73 3.17 18.51 2.92
N VAL A 74 2.16 17.65 2.77
CA VAL A 74 2.36 16.20 2.87
C VAL A 74 3.15 15.68 1.67
N SER A 75 2.86 16.11 0.44
CA SER A 75 3.59 15.68 -0.75
C SER A 75 5.05 16.12 -0.70
N GLU A 76 5.34 17.36 -0.31
CA GLU A 76 6.72 17.84 -0.19
C GLU A 76 7.47 17.10 0.92
N GLY A 77 6.86 16.95 2.10
CA GLY A 77 7.49 16.25 3.22
C GLY A 77 7.73 14.76 2.95
N LEU A 78 6.84 14.12 2.20
CA LEU A 78 6.90 12.69 1.93
C LEU A 78 7.73 12.34 0.69
N LEU A 79 7.52 13.06 -0.41
CA LEU A 79 8.06 12.75 -1.74
C LEU A 79 9.14 13.74 -2.22
N GLY A 80 9.41 14.83 -1.49
CA GLY A 80 10.36 15.86 -1.91
C GLY A 80 11.82 15.38 -2.04
N ALA A 81 12.14 14.20 -1.50
CA ALA A 81 13.45 13.57 -1.65
C ALA A 81 13.49 12.47 -2.73
N ALA A 82 12.40 12.26 -3.48
CA ALA A 82 12.38 11.32 -4.58
C ALA A 82 13.38 11.77 -5.67
N PRO A 83 14.16 10.84 -6.26
CA PRO A 83 15.20 11.17 -7.23
C PRO A 83 14.63 11.37 -8.64
N CYS A 84 13.42 11.92 -8.76
CA CYS A 84 12.74 12.08 -10.05
C CYS A 84 13.16 13.38 -10.71
N ASP A 85 13.39 13.33 -12.03
CA ASP A 85 13.62 14.53 -12.83
C ASP A 85 12.33 15.36 -12.91
N ASP A 86 11.18 14.68 -13.00
CA ASP A 86 9.85 15.28 -12.83
C ASP A 86 9.21 14.80 -11.53
N SER A 87 9.10 15.71 -10.56
CA SER A 87 8.50 15.44 -9.24
C SER A 87 7.05 14.93 -9.30
N THR A 88 6.32 15.16 -10.40
CA THR A 88 4.94 14.66 -10.55
C THR A 88 4.88 13.16 -10.82
N ASN A 89 6.01 12.54 -11.20
CA ASN A 89 6.15 11.10 -11.40
C ASN A 89 6.52 10.34 -10.11
N ALA A 90 6.73 11.04 -9.00
CA ALA A 90 7.15 10.43 -7.75
C ALA A 90 6.05 9.53 -7.15
N ALA A 91 6.44 8.30 -6.82
CA ALA A 91 5.61 7.31 -6.16
C ALA A 91 6.41 6.58 -5.09
N ILE A 92 5.71 5.79 -4.28
CA ILE A 92 6.30 4.92 -3.26
C ILE A 92 6.01 3.48 -3.64
N GLU A 93 7.05 2.66 -3.73
CA GLU A 93 6.91 1.22 -3.90
C GLU A 93 7.15 0.51 -2.57
N PHE A 94 6.19 -0.33 -2.17
CA PHE A 94 6.30 -1.24 -1.03
C PHE A 94 6.62 -2.64 -1.54
N ARG A 95 7.79 -3.17 -1.18
CA ARG A 95 8.27 -4.48 -1.63
C ARG A 95 7.99 -5.56 -0.59
N GLU A 96 7.89 -6.81 -1.02
CA GLU A 96 7.58 -7.99 -0.18
C GLU A 96 8.55 -8.20 1.00
N ASN A 97 9.80 -7.76 0.85
CA ASN A 97 10.82 -7.86 1.89
C ASN A 97 10.72 -6.77 2.97
N GLY A 98 9.64 -5.96 2.99
CA GLY A 98 9.42 -4.89 3.97
C GLY A 98 10.20 -3.60 3.68
N THR A 99 10.85 -3.48 2.52
CA THR A 99 11.52 -2.24 2.11
C THR A 99 10.58 -1.32 1.34
N SER A 100 10.80 0.00 1.48
CA SER A 100 10.09 1.03 0.71
C SER A 100 11.08 1.84 -0.13
N TYR A 101 10.65 2.17 -1.35
CA TYR A 101 11.46 2.90 -2.33
C TYR A 101 10.70 4.12 -2.83
N TYR A 102 11.42 5.22 -3.03
CA TYR A 102 11.01 6.24 -3.98
C TYR A 102 11.21 5.70 -5.39
N VAL A 103 10.16 5.71 -6.19
CA VAL A 103 10.20 5.30 -7.60
C VAL A 103 9.62 6.39 -8.49
N CYS A 104 10.15 6.53 -9.69
CA CYS A 104 9.72 7.54 -10.65
C CYS A 104 9.02 6.84 -11.82
N LEU A 105 7.68 6.94 -11.91
CA LEU A 105 6.83 6.04 -12.71
C LEU A 105 7.18 5.93 -14.20
N THR A 106 7.69 7.01 -14.81
CA THR A 106 8.05 7.06 -16.23
C THR A 106 9.55 7.21 -16.45
N GLU A 107 10.34 7.01 -15.40
CA GLU A 107 11.80 7.15 -15.39
C GLU A 107 12.44 5.87 -14.86
N THR A 108 13.77 5.81 -14.86
CA THR A 108 14.53 4.67 -14.31
C THR A 108 15.12 4.94 -12.94
N ASN A 109 14.91 6.14 -12.40
CA ASN A 109 15.47 6.55 -11.14
C ASN A 109 14.65 5.95 -9.99
N GLU A 110 15.34 5.33 -9.03
CA GLU A 110 14.76 4.93 -7.76
C GLU A 110 15.78 5.13 -6.65
N SER A 111 15.31 5.27 -5.41
CA SER A 111 16.17 5.24 -4.24
C SER A 111 15.44 4.63 -3.07
N GLN A 112 16.16 3.94 -2.19
CA GLN A 112 15.55 3.38 -1.00
C GLN A 112 15.09 4.53 -0.09
N MET A 113 13.80 4.54 0.21
CA MET A 113 13.17 5.49 1.14
C MET A 113 13.34 4.98 2.57
N GLY A 114 13.11 3.69 2.79
CA GLY A 114 13.32 3.04 4.07
C GLY A 114 12.63 1.67 4.17
N THR A 115 11.80 1.48 5.19
CA THR A 115 11.07 0.22 5.45
C THR A 115 9.64 0.48 5.86
N TRP A 116 8.80 -0.56 5.79
CA TRP A 116 7.40 -0.49 6.18
C TRP A 116 6.99 -1.72 6.97
N VAL A 117 6.04 -1.55 7.89
CA VAL A 117 5.43 -2.62 8.68
C VAL A 117 3.95 -2.33 8.87
N ILE A 118 3.12 -3.36 8.82
CA ILE A 118 1.69 -3.31 9.14
C ILE A 118 1.43 -4.12 10.41
N SER A 119 0.58 -3.60 11.31
CA SER A 119 0.14 -4.35 12.49
C SER A 119 -0.64 -5.61 12.10
N SER A 120 -0.68 -6.61 13.00
CA SER A 120 -1.38 -7.89 12.73
C SER A 120 -2.89 -7.72 12.48
N ASP A 121 -3.50 -6.68 13.06
CA ASP A 121 -4.91 -6.32 12.84
C ASP A 121 -5.11 -5.38 11.64
N ARG A 122 -4.03 -5.00 10.96
CA ARG A 122 -3.99 -4.10 9.80
C ARG A 122 -4.59 -2.71 10.03
N THR A 123 -4.64 -2.25 11.27
CA THR A 123 -5.15 -0.91 11.63
C THR A 123 -4.06 0.16 11.69
N THR A 124 -2.79 -0.25 11.82
CA THR A 124 -1.64 0.65 11.94
C THR A 124 -0.56 0.28 10.93
N PHE A 125 -0.29 1.20 10.00
CA PHE A 125 0.75 1.10 8.98
C PHE A 125 1.89 2.07 9.33
N THR A 126 3.08 1.54 9.58
CA THR A 126 4.26 2.33 9.93
C THR A 126 5.21 2.39 8.74
N LEU A 127 5.50 3.61 8.29
CA LEU A 127 6.51 3.90 7.27
C LEU A 127 7.74 4.52 7.94
N ASN A 128 8.82 3.75 8.01
CA ASN A 128 10.10 4.19 8.54
C ASN A 128 10.93 4.76 7.39
N ILE A 129 10.98 6.07 7.30
CA ILE A 129 11.77 6.84 6.33
C ILE A 129 13.19 6.99 6.88
N SER A 130 14.17 6.82 6.00
CA SER A 130 15.60 6.94 6.30
C SER A 130 16.33 7.91 5.38
N ASN A 131 15.72 8.23 4.22
CA ASN A 131 16.22 9.19 3.24
C ASN A 131 15.15 10.28 3.04
N PRO A 132 15.45 11.58 3.21
CA PRO A 132 16.77 12.17 3.48
C PRO A 132 17.11 12.24 4.98
N ARG A 133 16.12 12.00 5.85
CA ARG A 133 16.27 12.00 7.31
C ARG A 133 15.41 10.90 7.92
N THR A 134 15.84 10.41 9.08
CA THR A 134 15.10 9.36 9.79
C THR A 134 13.82 9.91 10.39
N LEU A 135 12.68 9.32 10.01
CA LEU A 135 11.35 9.65 10.51
C LEU A 135 10.48 8.39 10.45
N ALA A 136 9.64 8.17 11.46
CA ALA A 136 8.61 7.14 11.41
C ALA A 136 7.24 7.82 11.27
N LEU A 137 6.52 7.50 10.21
CA LEU A 137 5.13 7.90 10.03
C LEU A 137 4.23 6.74 10.40
N GLU A 138 3.50 6.90 11.51
CA GLU A 138 2.48 5.96 11.93
C GLU A 138 1.13 6.41 11.36
N ILE A 139 0.62 5.67 10.38
CA ILE A 139 -0.71 5.85 9.82
C ILE A 139 -1.64 4.91 10.57
N ILE A 140 -2.59 5.48 11.31
CA ILE A 140 -3.60 4.76 12.12
C ILE A 140 -4.97 4.76 11.45
N ASN A 141 -5.87 3.90 11.94
CA ASN A 141 -7.20 3.67 11.36
C ASN A 141 -7.12 3.38 9.85
N VAL A 142 -6.14 2.57 9.49
CA VAL A 142 -5.80 2.26 8.10
C VAL A 142 -6.96 1.54 7.42
N ILE A 143 -7.34 2.02 6.25
CA ILE A 143 -8.28 1.40 5.33
C ILE A 143 -7.51 1.03 4.08
N ILE A 144 -7.43 -0.28 3.79
CA ILE A 144 -6.76 -0.83 2.61
C ILE A 144 -7.82 -1.40 1.68
N THR A 145 -7.77 -1.00 0.43
CA THR A 145 -8.58 -1.54 -0.66
C THR A 145 -7.65 -2.06 -1.76
N GLU A 146 -8.21 -2.68 -2.81
CA GLU A 146 -7.43 -3.12 -3.97
C GLU A 146 -6.69 -1.95 -4.68
N THR A 147 -7.22 -0.73 -4.55
CA THR A 147 -6.76 0.44 -5.29
C THR A 147 -6.24 1.56 -4.41
N SER A 148 -6.31 1.45 -3.08
CA SER A 148 -5.90 2.55 -2.20
C SER A 148 -5.51 2.13 -0.78
N ILE A 149 -4.71 2.99 -0.16
CA ILE A 149 -4.40 2.98 1.28
C ILE A 149 -4.75 4.36 1.83
N SER A 150 -5.52 4.42 2.91
CA SER A 150 -5.84 5.68 3.58
C SER A 150 -5.83 5.53 5.10
N GLY A 151 -5.65 6.64 5.81
CA GLY A 151 -5.65 6.67 7.28
C GLY A 151 -5.24 8.03 7.82
N SER A 152 -4.96 8.09 9.12
CA SER A 152 -4.59 9.34 9.82
C SER A 152 -3.18 9.25 10.40
N VAL A 153 -2.43 10.33 10.34
CA VAL A 153 -1.14 10.49 11.04
C VAL A 153 -1.33 11.59 12.08
N GLU A 154 -1.19 11.26 13.37
CA GLU A 154 -1.42 12.23 14.46
C GLU A 154 -0.28 13.25 14.62
N ASN A 155 0.95 12.85 14.29
CA ASN A 155 2.15 13.67 14.49
C ASN A 155 2.91 13.90 13.17
N PHE A 156 2.20 14.28 12.11
CA PHE A 156 2.85 14.53 10.83
C PHE A 156 3.73 15.78 10.93
N PRO A 157 5.00 15.72 10.51
CA PRO A 157 5.89 16.85 10.65
C PRO A 157 5.57 17.93 9.62
N LEU A 158 5.38 19.15 10.09
CA LEU A 158 5.01 20.31 9.30
C LEU A 158 5.99 21.46 9.57
N PRO A 159 6.27 22.33 8.59
CA PRO A 159 7.04 23.53 8.84
C PRO A 159 6.23 24.52 9.70
N ILE A 160 6.92 25.33 10.49
CA ILE A 160 6.35 26.54 11.10
C ILE A 160 6.28 27.65 10.05
N ASP A 161 7.29 27.72 9.18
CA ASP A 161 7.44 28.72 8.12
C ASP A 161 7.91 28.02 6.84
N THR A 162 7.16 28.21 5.75
CA THR A 162 7.46 27.61 4.45
C THR A 162 8.65 28.24 3.75
N ALA A 163 9.15 29.38 4.23
CA ALA A 163 10.35 30.02 3.68
C ALA A 163 11.63 29.22 3.99
N TYR A 164 11.59 28.30 4.95
CA TYR A 164 12.73 27.49 5.37
C TYR A 164 12.40 25.98 5.24
N PRO A 165 13.39 25.15 4.92
CA PRO A 165 13.30 23.70 5.07
C PRO A 165 12.81 23.23 6.44
N LEU A 166 12.07 22.13 6.46
CA LEU A 166 11.67 21.44 7.70
C LEU A 166 12.91 21.04 8.52
N GLY A 167 12.93 21.40 9.79
CA GLY A 167 14.03 21.10 10.72
C GLY A 167 15.19 22.10 10.70
N GLU A 168 15.11 23.18 9.91
CA GLU A 168 16.11 24.25 9.93
C GLU A 168 16.06 25.07 11.23
N VAL A 169 17.19 25.63 11.66
CA VAL A 169 17.25 26.49 12.85
C VAL A 169 16.90 27.93 12.48
N LEU A 170 15.81 28.42 13.08
CA LEU A 170 15.32 29.80 13.01
C LEU A 170 15.74 30.60 14.25
N PRO A 171 15.66 31.94 14.22
CA PRO A 171 15.85 32.77 15.42
C PRO A 171 14.90 32.42 16.58
N SER A 172 13.72 31.88 16.27
CA SER A 172 12.66 31.50 17.21
C SER A 172 12.69 30.03 17.65
N GLY A 173 13.55 29.19 17.08
CA GLY A 173 13.56 27.75 17.37
C GLY A 173 13.91 26.91 16.15
N ILE A 174 13.39 25.69 16.08
CA ILE A 174 13.53 24.83 14.89
C ILE A 174 12.26 25.02 14.05
N ASN A 175 12.40 25.08 12.73
CA ASN A 175 11.30 25.13 11.77
C ASN A 175 10.58 23.78 11.70
N PHE A 176 9.86 23.45 12.77
CA PHE A 176 9.24 22.15 12.96
C PHE A 176 8.08 22.28 13.93
N GLN A 177 6.94 21.76 13.50
CA GLN A 177 5.79 21.47 14.34
C GLN A 177 5.19 20.14 13.88
N THR A 178 4.19 19.66 14.61
CA THR A 178 3.43 18.47 14.23
C THR A 178 1.97 18.83 14.08
N GLY A 179 1.29 18.16 13.16
CA GLY A 179 -0.17 18.25 13.06
C GLY A 179 -0.79 16.92 12.65
N LYS A 180 -2.06 16.77 12.98
CA LYS A 180 -2.87 15.66 12.48
C LYS A 180 -3.18 15.84 11.00
N VAL A 181 -2.91 14.83 10.18
CA VAL A 181 -3.29 14.80 8.76
C VAL A 181 -3.95 13.47 8.41
N ASN A 182 -4.95 13.51 7.53
CA ASN A 182 -5.50 12.33 6.89
C ASN A 182 -4.86 12.20 5.52
N VAL A 183 -4.34 11.02 5.19
CA VAL A 183 -3.60 10.77 3.94
C VAL A 183 -4.30 9.72 3.10
N THR A 184 -4.17 9.84 1.79
CA THR A 184 -4.65 8.83 0.84
C THR A 184 -3.59 8.58 -0.23
N PHE A 185 -3.36 7.31 -0.50
CA PHE A 185 -2.50 6.79 -1.55
C PHE A 185 -3.34 5.95 -2.51
N THR A 186 -3.10 6.09 -3.81
CA THR A 186 -3.75 5.28 -4.86
C THR A 186 -2.73 4.34 -5.46
N ARG A 187 -3.10 3.08 -5.62
CA ARG A 187 -2.27 2.06 -6.24
C ARG A 187 -2.15 2.32 -7.74
N VAL A 188 -0.95 2.20 -8.27
CA VAL A 188 -0.70 2.21 -9.71
C VAL A 188 -1.00 0.80 -10.25
N PRO A 189 -1.80 0.66 -11.33
CA PRO A 189 -2.12 -0.63 -11.94
C PRO A 189 -0.92 -1.37 -12.51
#